data_AF-A0A1V4JDI4-F1
#
_entry.id   AF-A0A1V4JDI4-F1
#
_cell.length_a   1.000
_cell.length_b   1.000
_cell.length_c   1.000
_cell.angle_alpha   90.00
_cell.angle_beta   90.00
_cell.angle_gamma   90.00
#
_symmetry.space_group_name_H-M   'P 1'
#
loop_
_entity.id
_entity.type
_entity.pdbx_description
1 polymer ?
#
loop_
_entity_poly.entity_id
_entity_poly.type
_entity_poly.pdbx_seq_one_letter_code
_entity_poly.pdbx_strand_id
1 'polypeptide(L)'
;MAAPVTVRTLRSVCSAALFLSQLYVLSGRAGSLMTTKHAQPQSTFAKSLTSTSTNTPYFKAAESTEIPSYVTKCPSNGLCSRLPPDCMTCNTNYSCIYGKPATFDCRVKPHVHCVDQNNHEQENFTINMTCQFCWQLATTDYVCTNSTSCMTVSCPRQRYNATCTVRDHIHCLGNRVFPKMLYCNWTGGYKWSTALALSITLGGFGADRFYLGQWREGLGKLFSFGGLGIWTLIDVLLIAYKYEVNFKANFPKYELHAHLNGCISSATMKKLMAQKPNLQIQNGMTMIDKGKKRTLDECFQMFQIIYQITTRTEDILLITKDVIKEFADDGVKYLELRSTPREEKSTGMTKRMYVETVLEGIKQCKEEGLDIDVRLLIAINRRGGPAVAKQTVKLAEEFLLSTDGVVVGLDLSGDPTAGHGQDFLEPLSEAKTAGLKLALHLSEIPNREEETKVLLGLPPDRIGHGTFLNSATAGSEELVPLVRQNRIPIELCMTSNIKTQTVPSCDKHHFGYWYNMGHPAVLCTDDKGVFATDLSQEYELVAKTFNLTRSQMWDLSYESIDYIFASSVVKSKLREQWCKLKPTLFD
;
A
#
# COMPACT_ATOMS: atom_id res chain seq x y z
N MET A 1 -24.29 -34.79 -17.97
CA MET A 1 -23.54 -34.91 -19.24
C MET A 1 -22.30 -34.03 -19.16
N ALA A 2 -21.17 -34.57 -19.63
CA ALA A 2 -19.85 -33.95 -19.87
C ALA A 2 -19.04 -33.35 -18.69
N ALA A 3 -18.00 -34.08 -18.29
CA ALA A 3 -16.83 -33.57 -17.54
C ALA A 3 -15.58 -33.66 -18.44
N PRO A 4 -14.62 -32.71 -18.43
CA PRO A 4 -13.45 -32.83 -19.29
C PRO A 4 -12.20 -33.31 -18.52
N VAL A 5 -11.84 -34.54 -18.81
CA VAL A 5 -10.55 -35.22 -19.09
C VAL A 5 -9.18 -34.46 -18.98
N THR A 6 -9.08 -33.16 -18.74
CA THR A 6 -7.80 -32.41 -18.92
C THR A 6 -6.75 -32.56 -17.81
N VAL A 7 -7.12 -32.96 -16.58
CA VAL A 7 -6.17 -32.97 -15.44
C VAL A 7 -5.36 -34.27 -15.35
N ARG A 8 -5.88 -35.39 -15.86
CA ARG A 8 -5.21 -36.70 -15.78
C ARG A 8 -4.05 -36.82 -16.77
N THR A 9 -4.18 -36.18 -17.93
CA THR A 9 -3.15 -36.18 -18.99
C THR A 9 -1.95 -35.31 -18.61
N LEU A 10 -2.17 -34.18 -17.90
CA LEU A 10 -1.08 -33.29 -17.45
C LEU A 10 -0.18 -33.94 -16.38
N ARG A 11 -0.75 -34.74 -15.46
CA ARG A 11 0.03 -35.48 -14.46
C ARG A 11 0.92 -36.57 -15.08
N SER A 12 0.45 -37.22 -16.14
CA SER A 12 1.22 -38.26 -16.85
C SER A 12 2.44 -37.69 -17.57
N VAL A 13 2.30 -36.51 -18.18
CA VAL A 13 3.40 -35.83 -18.92
C VAL A 13 4.46 -35.28 -17.96
N CYS A 14 4.07 -34.74 -16.79
CA CYS A 14 5.03 -34.27 -15.78
C CYS A 14 5.85 -35.42 -15.15
N SER A 15 5.25 -36.59 -14.89
CA SER A 15 6.00 -37.75 -14.37
C SER A 15 7.01 -38.31 -15.39
N ALA A 16 6.68 -38.29 -16.69
CA ALA A 16 7.59 -38.73 -17.74
C ALA A 16 8.80 -37.79 -17.90
N ALA A 17 8.60 -36.48 -17.76
CA ALA A 17 9.66 -35.48 -17.85
C ALA A 17 10.64 -35.54 -16.66
N LEU A 18 10.16 -35.86 -15.45
CA LEU A 18 10.99 -36.07 -14.26
C LEU A 18 11.85 -37.33 -14.33
N PHE A 19 11.38 -38.37 -15.02
CA PHE A 19 12.15 -39.61 -15.20
C PHE A 19 13.32 -39.46 -16.19
N LEU A 20 13.17 -38.58 -17.20
CA LEU A 20 14.22 -38.32 -18.20
C LEU A 20 15.33 -37.39 -17.69
N SER A 21 15.05 -36.51 -16.71
CA SER A 21 16.07 -35.62 -16.14
C SER A 21 17.05 -36.33 -15.21
N GLN A 22 16.62 -37.42 -14.55
CA GLN A 22 17.48 -38.21 -13.66
C GLN A 22 18.54 -39.04 -14.41
N LEU A 23 18.29 -39.38 -15.68
CA LEU A 23 19.25 -40.12 -16.52
C LEU A 23 20.39 -39.23 -17.06
N TYR A 24 20.19 -37.91 -17.16
CA TYR A 24 21.19 -36.99 -17.70
C TYR A 24 22.25 -36.56 -16.68
N VAL A 25 21.92 -36.61 -15.38
CA VAL A 25 22.82 -36.19 -14.29
C VAL A 25 23.96 -37.19 -14.05
N LEU A 26 23.85 -38.43 -14.51
CA LEU A 26 24.86 -39.49 -14.29
C LEU A 26 26.00 -39.53 -15.33
N SER A 27 25.99 -38.67 -16.36
CA SER A 27 26.92 -38.78 -17.51
C SER A 27 28.09 -37.76 -17.53
N GLY A 28 28.06 -36.69 -16.75
CA GLY A 28 28.98 -35.55 -16.94
C GLY A 28 29.99 -35.29 -15.83
N ARG A 29 31.01 -36.13 -15.65
CA ARG A 29 32.14 -35.87 -14.73
C ARG A 29 33.48 -35.97 -15.46
N ALA A 30 34.05 -34.85 -15.92
CA ALA A 30 35.49 -34.71 -16.21
C ALA A 30 35.93 -33.26 -16.51
N GLY A 31 36.82 -32.71 -15.65
CA GLY A 31 37.98 -31.80 -15.93
C GLY A 31 37.75 -30.46 -16.65
N SER A 32 38.60 -29.44 -16.59
CA SER A 32 39.75 -29.04 -15.77
C SER A 32 40.01 -27.55 -16.10
N LEU A 33 40.55 -26.83 -15.12
CA LEU A 33 41.37 -25.61 -15.12
C LEU A 33 41.74 -24.95 -16.48
N MET A 34 41.61 -23.61 -16.59
CA MET A 34 42.65 -22.68 -17.10
C MET A 34 42.27 -21.20 -16.90
N THR A 35 43.22 -20.45 -16.34
CA THR A 35 43.28 -19.00 -16.11
C THR A 35 43.76 -18.22 -17.34
N THR A 36 43.25 -17.01 -17.58
CA THR A 36 44.03 -15.92 -18.20
C THR A 36 43.48 -14.52 -17.86
N LYS A 37 44.41 -13.62 -17.52
CA LYS A 37 44.28 -12.19 -17.19
C LYS A 37 44.26 -11.29 -18.45
N HIS A 38 43.93 -10.00 -18.21
CA HIS A 38 44.19 -8.75 -18.97
C HIS A 38 42.94 -8.09 -19.55
N ALA A 39 42.80 -6.76 -19.66
CA ALA A 39 43.34 -5.54 -19.03
C ALA A 39 42.58 -4.37 -19.71
N GLN A 40 42.31 -3.28 -18.99
CA GLN A 40 41.67 -2.06 -19.51
C GLN A 40 42.63 -1.19 -20.34
N PRO A 41 42.10 -0.29 -21.18
CA PRO A 41 42.73 1.02 -21.41
C PRO A 41 41.81 2.20 -21.04
N GLN A 42 42.39 3.15 -20.32
CA GLN A 42 41.92 4.52 -20.11
C GLN A 42 42.31 5.39 -21.31
N SER A 43 41.50 6.41 -21.63
CA SER A 43 41.97 7.56 -22.41
C SER A 43 41.47 8.87 -21.80
N THR A 44 42.43 9.78 -21.63
CA THR A 44 42.33 11.15 -21.15
C THR A 44 42.27 12.11 -22.33
N PHE A 45 41.47 13.18 -22.27
CA PHE A 45 41.64 14.34 -23.15
C PHE A 45 41.58 15.66 -22.38
N ALA A 46 42.53 16.53 -22.73
CA ALA A 46 42.94 17.74 -22.05
C ALA A 46 42.18 19.00 -22.49
N LYS A 47 42.22 20.01 -21.62
CA LYS A 47 41.72 21.39 -21.79
C LYS A 47 42.64 22.22 -22.68
N SER A 48 42.06 23.16 -23.43
CA SER A 48 42.76 24.31 -24.00
C SER A 48 41.98 25.60 -23.71
N LEU A 49 42.68 26.62 -23.20
CA LEU A 49 42.24 28.01 -23.07
C LEU A 49 42.66 28.81 -24.31
N THR A 50 41.85 29.78 -24.73
CA THR A 50 42.31 30.97 -25.47
C THR A 50 41.40 32.18 -25.20
N SER A 51 42.00 33.35 -25.35
CA SER A 51 41.71 34.65 -24.76
C SER A 51 40.80 35.60 -25.56
N THR A 52 40.32 36.60 -24.81
CA THR A 52 39.65 37.88 -25.10
C THR A 52 39.96 38.63 -26.41
N SER A 53 38.90 39.22 -26.99
CA SER A 53 38.95 40.50 -27.72
C SER A 53 37.61 41.23 -27.61
N THR A 54 37.64 42.44 -27.09
CA THR A 54 36.58 43.47 -27.06
C THR A 54 36.33 44.05 -28.44
N ASN A 55 35.07 44.25 -28.82
CA ASN A 55 34.62 45.34 -29.71
C ASN A 55 33.11 45.52 -29.62
N THR A 56 32.68 46.71 -29.21
CA THR A 56 31.29 47.15 -29.11
C THR A 56 30.96 48.02 -30.32
N PRO A 57 29.92 47.72 -31.11
CA PRO A 57 29.27 48.73 -31.93
C PRO A 57 27.85 49.01 -31.41
N TYR A 58 27.62 50.30 -31.19
CA TYR A 58 26.34 50.92 -30.96
C TYR A 58 25.41 50.65 -32.16
N PHE A 59 24.28 49.95 -31.95
CA PHE A 59 23.22 49.81 -32.96
C PHE A 59 21.90 50.35 -32.41
N LYS A 60 21.31 51.25 -33.19
CA LYS A 60 19.99 51.86 -32.99
C LYS A 60 18.92 50.76 -32.89
N ALA A 61 17.96 50.96 -32.00
CA ALA A 61 16.76 50.15 -31.91
C ALA A 61 16.01 50.17 -33.26
N ALA A 62 16.01 49.03 -33.94
CA ALA A 62 15.09 48.72 -35.02
C ALA A 62 13.90 47.99 -34.38
N GLU A 63 12.68 48.45 -34.67
CA GLU A 63 11.45 47.72 -34.39
C GLU A 63 11.54 46.33 -35.04
N SER A 64 11.69 45.29 -34.21
CA SER A 64 11.60 43.91 -34.65
C SER A 64 10.13 43.52 -34.77
N THR A 65 9.64 43.40 -35.99
CA THR A 65 8.45 42.59 -36.35
C THR A 65 8.77 41.10 -36.21
N GLU A 66 9.21 40.67 -35.03
CA GLU A 66 9.32 39.25 -34.69
C GLU A 66 7.97 38.78 -34.16
N ILE A 67 7.28 37.94 -34.94
CA ILE A 67 6.06 37.27 -34.51
C ILE A 67 6.41 36.44 -33.25
N PRO A 68 5.78 36.70 -32.09
CA PRO A 68 6.12 36.00 -30.86
C PRO A 68 5.95 34.48 -30.97
N SER A 69 6.87 33.72 -30.38
CA SER A 69 6.91 32.24 -30.47
C SER A 69 5.66 31.53 -29.94
N TYR A 70 4.78 32.22 -29.20
CA TYR A 70 3.52 31.66 -28.73
C TYR A 70 2.45 31.61 -29.84
N VAL A 71 2.54 32.47 -30.86
CA VAL A 71 1.54 32.59 -31.93
C VAL A 71 1.40 31.30 -32.72
N THR A 72 2.50 30.56 -32.94
CA THR A 72 2.49 29.27 -33.64
C THR A 72 1.79 28.14 -32.89
N LYS A 73 1.54 28.31 -31.58
CA LYS A 73 0.85 27.32 -30.73
C LYS A 73 -0.62 27.66 -30.49
N CYS A 74 -1.06 28.83 -30.96
CA CYS A 74 -2.42 29.29 -30.76
C CYS A 74 -3.30 28.91 -31.94
N PRO A 75 -4.46 28.26 -31.71
CA PRO A 75 -5.40 27.95 -32.78
C PRO A 75 -6.02 29.25 -33.30
N SER A 76 -6.10 29.40 -34.62
CA SER A 76 -6.75 30.53 -35.27
C SER A 76 -8.24 30.26 -35.49
N ASN A 77 -9.09 31.26 -35.29
CA ASN A 77 -10.54 31.24 -35.55
C ASN A 77 -11.33 30.18 -34.73
N GLY A 78 -10.77 29.74 -33.60
CA GLY A 78 -11.48 28.89 -32.65
C GLY A 78 -12.32 29.68 -31.65
N LEU A 79 -13.12 28.98 -30.83
CA LEU A 79 -13.87 29.59 -29.73
C LEU A 79 -12.93 30.20 -28.68
N CYS A 80 -13.12 31.47 -28.32
CA CYS A 80 -12.30 32.16 -27.30
C CYS A 80 -12.29 31.42 -25.95
N SER A 81 -13.41 30.80 -25.57
CA SER A 81 -13.55 30.02 -24.33
C SER A 81 -12.74 28.71 -24.28
N ARG A 82 -12.13 28.30 -25.41
CA ARG A 82 -11.29 27.09 -25.51
C ARG A 82 -9.85 27.39 -25.90
N LEU A 83 -9.46 28.66 -25.91
CA LEU A 83 -8.09 29.04 -26.18
C LEU A 83 -7.15 28.46 -25.09
N PRO A 84 -5.94 28.00 -25.45
CA PRO A 84 -4.93 27.64 -24.46
C PRO A 84 -4.55 28.83 -23.57
N PRO A 85 -4.17 28.61 -22.29
CA PRO A 85 -3.73 29.67 -21.39
C PRO A 85 -2.56 30.51 -21.93
N ASP A 86 -1.69 29.93 -22.76
CA ASP A 86 -0.57 30.64 -23.36
C ASP A 86 -1.01 31.70 -24.39
N CYS A 87 -2.23 31.61 -24.89
CA CYS A 87 -2.81 32.48 -25.93
C CYS A 87 -3.65 33.63 -25.37
N MET A 88 -3.83 33.68 -24.04
CA MET A 88 -4.65 34.68 -23.35
C MET A 88 -3.97 35.17 -22.07
N THR A 89 -4.50 36.25 -21.50
CA THR A 89 -4.13 36.76 -20.17
C THR A 89 -5.40 36.94 -19.36
N CYS A 90 -5.51 36.26 -18.22
CA CYS A 90 -6.69 36.32 -17.35
C CYS A 90 -6.41 37.05 -16.05
N ASN A 91 -7.36 37.86 -15.60
CA ASN A 91 -7.34 38.45 -14.27
C ASN A 91 -7.76 37.39 -13.24
N THR A 92 -6.77 36.73 -12.63
CA THR A 92 -7.01 35.62 -11.71
C THR A 92 -7.23 36.12 -10.29
N ASN A 93 -8.45 35.98 -9.78
CA ASN A 93 -8.75 36.18 -8.37
C ASN A 93 -8.40 34.90 -7.58
N TYR A 94 -7.42 34.99 -6.68
CA TYR A 94 -6.99 33.87 -5.85
C TYR A 94 -7.94 33.56 -4.67
N SER A 95 -8.97 34.37 -4.45
CA SER A 95 -9.93 34.25 -3.33
C SER A 95 -11.14 33.35 -3.63
N CYS A 96 -11.10 32.51 -4.68
CA CYS A 96 -12.17 31.57 -4.98
C CYS A 96 -12.15 30.33 -4.06
N ILE A 97 -13.29 29.65 -3.93
CA ILE A 97 -13.42 28.44 -3.10
C ILE A 97 -12.86 27.24 -3.87
N TYR A 98 -11.85 26.58 -3.30
CA TYR A 98 -11.21 25.41 -3.89
C TYR A 98 -12.24 24.34 -4.34
N GLY A 99 -12.09 23.84 -5.56
CA GLY A 99 -12.95 22.80 -6.14
C GLY A 99 -14.31 23.29 -6.68
N LYS A 100 -14.65 24.58 -6.53
CA LYS A 100 -15.87 25.17 -7.11
C LYS A 100 -15.58 25.85 -8.46
N PRO A 101 -16.55 25.91 -9.38
CA PRO A 101 -16.39 26.68 -10.61
C PRO A 101 -16.26 28.18 -10.29
N ALA A 102 -15.29 28.83 -10.91
CA ALA A 102 -15.06 30.26 -10.81
C ALA A 102 -14.91 30.86 -12.21
N THR A 103 -15.44 32.06 -12.39
CA THR A 103 -15.40 32.82 -13.64
C THR A 103 -14.25 33.81 -13.59
N PHE A 104 -13.48 33.88 -14.67
CA PHE A 104 -12.33 34.77 -14.80
C PHE A 104 -12.44 35.58 -16.09
N ASP A 105 -12.17 36.88 -15.99
CA ASP A 105 -12.09 37.79 -17.14
C ASP A 105 -10.73 37.62 -17.83
N CYS A 106 -10.76 37.36 -19.14
CA CYS A 106 -9.59 37.09 -19.96
C CYS A 106 -9.55 37.99 -21.19
N ARG A 107 -8.33 38.30 -21.60
CA ARG A 107 -8.01 39.05 -22.80
C ARG A 107 -7.14 38.22 -23.73
N VAL A 108 -7.45 38.23 -25.03
CA VAL A 108 -6.64 37.56 -26.05
C VAL A 108 -5.28 38.27 -26.18
N LYS A 109 -4.20 37.49 -26.35
CA LYS A 109 -2.86 38.07 -26.57
C LYS A 109 -2.74 38.66 -27.99
N PRO A 110 -1.82 39.62 -28.22
CA PRO A 110 -1.58 40.17 -29.55
C PRO A 110 -1.32 39.07 -30.58
N HIS A 111 -1.87 39.23 -31.80
CA HIS A 111 -1.74 38.32 -32.94
C HIS A 111 -2.46 36.96 -32.81
N VAL A 112 -3.35 36.80 -31.84
CA VAL A 112 -4.24 35.63 -31.73
C VAL A 112 -5.67 36.07 -32.05
N HIS A 113 -6.36 35.32 -32.91
CA HIS A 113 -7.74 35.59 -33.31
C HIS A 113 -8.67 34.45 -32.87
N CYS A 114 -9.74 34.80 -32.17
CA CYS A 114 -10.77 33.86 -31.73
C CYS A 114 -12.17 34.49 -31.85
N VAL A 115 -13.19 33.64 -31.87
CA VAL A 115 -14.59 34.03 -32.03
C VAL A 115 -15.46 33.57 -30.87
N ASP A 116 -16.62 34.20 -30.71
CA ASP A 116 -17.68 33.76 -29.82
C ASP A 116 -18.56 32.65 -30.45
N GLN A 117 -19.63 32.25 -29.74
CA GLN A 117 -20.57 31.24 -30.25
C GLN A 117 -21.36 31.70 -31.49
N ASN A 118 -21.42 33.00 -31.75
CA ASN A 118 -22.11 33.63 -32.87
C ASN A 118 -21.13 34.06 -33.98
N ASN A 119 -19.88 33.59 -33.92
CA ASN A 119 -18.83 33.86 -34.89
C ASN A 119 -18.36 35.33 -34.95
N HIS A 120 -18.56 36.09 -33.86
CA HIS A 120 -18.02 37.44 -33.71
C HIS A 120 -16.65 37.41 -33.03
N GLU A 121 -15.71 38.18 -33.55
CA GLU A 121 -14.38 38.33 -32.95
C GLU A 121 -14.48 38.99 -31.56
N GLN A 122 -13.74 38.45 -30.59
CA GLN A 122 -13.69 38.99 -29.23
C GLN A 122 -12.25 39.24 -28.80
N GLU A 123 -11.99 40.43 -28.24
CA GLU A 123 -10.74 40.71 -27.54
C GLU A 123 -10.81 40.35 -26.04
N ASN A 124 -11.98 40.54 -25.42
CA ASN A 124 -12.24 40.27 -24.01
C ASN A 124 -13.40 39.27 -23.89
N PHE A 125 -13.23 38.28 -23.03
CA PHE A 125 -14.19 37.20 -22.81
C PHE A 125 -14.02 36.62 -21.41
N THR A 126 -14.98 35.83 -20.97
CA THR A 126 -14.92 35.13 -19.67
C THR A 126 -14.72 33.64 -19.87
N ILE A 127 -13.95 33.03 -18.96
CA ILE A 127 -13.81 31.58 -18.88
C ILE A 127 -14.28 31.07 -17.54
N ASN A 128 -14.86 29.88 -17.54
CA ASN A 128 -15.22 29.15 -16.33
C ASN A 128 -14.23 28.01 -16.14
N MET A 129 -13.55 27.99 -14.99
CA MET A 129 -12.67 26.88 -14.59
C MET A 129 -12.87 26.52 -13.12
N THR A 130 -12.50 25.31 -12.75
CA THR A 130 -12.46 24.89 -11.35
C THR A 130 -11.38 25.67 -10.62
N CYS A 131 -11.73 26.26 -9.47
CA CYS A 131 -10.79 26.97 -8.62
C CYS A 131 -9.78 25.99 -7.99
N GLN A 132 -8.57 25.92 -8.54
CA GLN A 132 -7.47 25.11 -8.03
C GLN A 132 -6.13 25.60 -8.59
N PHE A 133 -5.06 25.50 -7.80
CA PHE A 133 -3.71 25.83 -8.27
C PHE A 133 -3.14 24.73 -9.17
N CYS A 134 -2.25 25.09 -10.10
CA CYS A 134 -1.64 24.17 -11.06
C CYS A 134 -0.92 22.97 -10.41
N TRP A 135 -0.35 23.15 -9.22
CA TRP A 135 0.31 22.06 -8.47
C TRP A 135 -0.67 21.11 -7.75
N GLN A 136 -1.95 21.48 -7.65
CA GLN A 136 -3.04 20.68 -7.07
C GLN A 136 -3.78 19.81 -8.10
N LEU A 137 -3.45 19.95 -9.38
CA LEU A 137 -4.06 19.18 -10.46
C LEU A 137 -3.84 17.66 -10.31
N ALA A 138 -4.71 16.87 -10.94
CA ALA A 138 -4.52 15.43 -11.03
C ALA A 138 -3.29 15.08 -11.90
N THR A 139 -2.69 13.91 -11.66
CA THR A 139 -1.50 13.43 -12.41
C THR A 139 -1.72 13.28 -13.91
N THR A 140 -2.98 13.23 -14.37
CA THR A 140 -3.33 13.19 -15.80
C THR A 140 -3.13 14.53 -16.50
N ASP A 141 -3.17 15.63 -15.74
CA ASP A 141 -3.35 16.98 -16.27
C ASP A 141 -2.01 17.74 -16.41
N TYR A 142 -0.91 17.12 -16.00
CA TYR A 142 0.46 17.63 -16.15
C TYR A 142 1.44 16.52 -16.53
N VAL A 143 2.61 16.91 -17.04
CA VAL A 143 3.70 16.01 -17.42
C VAL A 143 4.97 16.43 -16.67
N CYS A 144 5.69 15.47 -16.08
CA CYS A 144 6.92 15.75 -15.35
C CYS A 144 8.16 15.18 -16.05
N THR A 145 9.29 15.84 -15.89
CA THR A 145 10.60 15.36 -16.38
C THR A 145 11.00 14.07 -15.67
N ASN A 146 11.53 13.10 -16.42
CA ASN A 146 12.07 11.85 -15.86
C ASN A 146 13.57 11.97 -15.53
N SER A 147 14.02 11.30 -14.46
CA SER A 147 15.44 11.14 -14.15
C SER A 147 15.94 9.74 -14.53
N THR A 148 17.01 9.68 -15.33
CA THR A 148 17.72 8.44 -15.72
C THR A 148 18.78 8.02 -14.70
N SER A 149 19.17 8.93 -13.79
CA SER A 149 20.21 8.67 -12.78
C SER A 149 19.68 8.00 -11.52
N CYS A 150 18.38 7.71 -11.45
CA CYS A 150 17.74 7.24 -10.23
C CYS A 150 17.12 5.85 -10.40
N MET A 151 17.40 4.94 -9.48
CA MET A 151 17.03 3.52 -9.61
C MET A 151 15.83 3.13 -8.75
N THR A 152 14.91 2.38 -9.33
CA THR A 152 13.75 1.73 -8.67
C THR A 152 14.16 0.71 -7.63
N VAL A 153 15.31 0.06 -7.81
CA VAL A 153 15.85 -0.96 -6.90
C VAL A 153 16.47 -0.37 -5.64
N SER A 154 16.75 0.93 -5.58
CA SER A 154 17.27 1.60 -4.38
C SER A 154 16.33 1.38 -3.17
N CYS A 155 16.90 1.17 -1.99
CA CYS A 155 16.16 0.96 -0.74
C CYS A 155 16.73 1.88 0.37
N PRO A 156 15.97 2.87 0.89
CA PRO A 156 14.60 3.27 0.51
C PRO A 156 14.51 3.69 -0.96
N ARG A 157 13.30 3.60 -1.55
CA ARG A 157 13.07 4.06 -2.94
C ARG A 157 13.45 5.54 -3.02
N GLN A 158 14.42 5.85 -3.87
CA GLN A 158 14.86 7.22 -4.03
C GLN A 158 13.73 8.08 -4.62
N ARG A 159 13.66 9.34 -4.16
CA ARG A 159 12.86 10.39 -4.77
C ARG A 159 13.76 11.37 -5.48
N TYR A 160 13.28 11.98 -6.54
CA TYR A 160 13.99 13.02 -7.28
C TYR A 160 13.08 14.23 -7.49
N ASN A 161 13.70 15.41 -7.59
CA ASN A 161 12.98 16.63 -7.89
C ASN A 161 12.71 16.67 -9.40
N ALA A 162 11.43 16.59 -9.77
CA ALA A 162 10.99 16.66 -11.14
C ALA A 162 10.34 18.02 -11.42
N THR A 163 10.58 18.55 -12.61
CA THR A 163 9.88 19.74 -13.10
C THR A 163 8.62 19.28 -13.81
N CYS A 164 7.45 19.65 -13.28
CA CYS A 164 6.15 19.31 -13.84
C CYS A 164 5.56 20.50 -14.58
N THR A 165 5.02 20.25 -15.77
CA THR A 165 4.40 21.23 -16.65
C THR A 165 2.96 20.83 -16.92
N VAL A 166 2.01 21.72 -16.64
CA VAL A 166 0.58 21.51 -16.91
C VAL A 166 0.33 21.40 -18.41
N ARG A 167 -0.60 20.53 -18.81
CA ARG A 167 -1.00 20.38 -20.22
C ARG A 167 -1.66 21.65 -20.76
N ASP A 168 -1.48 21.88 -22.06
CA ASP A 168 -1.87 23.15 -22.71
C ASP A 168 -3.37 23.44 -22.69
N HIS A 169 -4.23 22.44 -22.58
CA HIS A 169 -5.69 22.60 -22.55
C HIS A 169 -6.28 22.75 -21.14
N ILE A 170 -5.44 22.70 -20.10
CA ILE A 170 -5.88 22.75 -18.70
C ILE A 170 -5.68 24.17 -18.15
N HIS A 171 -6.76 24.75 -17.63
CA HIS A 171 -6.74 26.03 -16.93
C HIS A 171 -6.60 25.80 -15.42
N CYS A 172 -5.68 26.53 -14.79
CA CYS A 172 -5.38 26.45 -13.36
C CYS A 172 -4.76 27.76 -12.86
N LEU A 173 -4.78 27.97 -11.54
CA LEU A 173 -4.23 29.16 -10.91
C LEU A 173 -2.73 29.04 -10.63
N GLY A 174 -2.00 30.15 -10.78
CA GLY A 174 -0.57 30.24 -10.46
C GLY A 174 0.36 29.68 -11.55
N ASN A 175 1.56 29.28 -11.14
CA ASN A 175 2.61 28.87 -12.08
C ASN A 175 2.31 27.49 -12.69
N ARG A 176 2.28 27.43 -14.03
CA ARG A 176 2.05 26.21 -14.83
C ARG A 176 3.26 25.25 -14.84
N VAL A 177 4.43 25.74 -14.43
CA VAL A 177 5.64 24.94 -14.23
C VAL A 177 5.97 24.93 -12.75
N PHE A 178 6.00 23.76 -12.13
CA PHE A 178 6.23 23.63 -10.70
C PHE A 178 7.11 22.41 -10.36
N PRO A 179 7.95 22.50 -9.31
CA PRO A 179 8.71 21.36 -8.83
C PRO A 179 7.80 20.36 -8.10
N LYS A 180 8.05 19.06 -8.28
CA LYS A 180 7.37 17.98 -7.56
C LYS A 180 8.36 16.87 -7.25
N MET A 181 8.35 16.40 -6.01
CA MET A 181 9.14 15.23 -5.63
C MET A 181 8.45 13.96 -6.11
N LEU A 182 9.07 13.25 -7.04
CA LEU A 182 8.57 12.00 -7.62
C LEU A 182 9.44 10.81 -7.22
N TYR A 183 8.82 9.63 -7.16
CA TYR A 183 9.55 8.38 -6.97
C TYR A 183 10.26 7.92 -8.25
N CYS A 184 11.45 7.36 -8.09
CA CYS A 184 12.24 6.89 -9.23
C CYS A 184 11.63 5.64 -9.85
N ASN A 185 11.42 5.65 -11.17
CA ASN A 185 10.74 4.57 -11.92
C ASN A 185 11.65 3.84 -12.94
N TRP A 186 12.96 4.14 -12.96
CA TRP A 186 13.93 3.56 -13.89
C TRP A 186 14.68 2.37 -13.26
N THR A 187 15.03 1.32 -14.02
CA THR A 187 15.57 0.04 -13.48
C THR A 187 16.74 -0.39 -14.36
N GLY A 188 17.95 -0.48 -13.79
CA GLY A 188 19.16 -0.91 -14.48
C GLY A 188 19.53 -2.40 -14.29
N GLY A 189 18.63 -3.21 -13.70
CA GLY A 189 18.84 -4.63 -13.43
C GLY A 189 17.91 -5.54 -14.25
N TYR A 190 18.19 -6.85 -14.24
CA TYR A 190 17.38 -7.84 -14.94
C TYR A 190 15.95 -7.83 -14.38
N LYS A 191 14.95 -7.64 -15.23
CA LYS A 191 13.54 -7.71 -14.86
C LYS A 191 12.99 -9.03 -15.30
N TRP A 192 12.39 -9.80 -14.40
CA TRP A 192 11.58 -10.95 -14.81
C TRP A 192 10.47 -10.59 -15.80
N SER A 193 9.93 -9.37 -15.77
CA SER A 193 8.97 -8.91 -16.79
C SER A 193 9.62 -8.76 -18.18
N THR A 194 10.87 -8.31 -18.23
CA THR A 194 11.67 -8.30 -19.46
C THR A 194 12.06 -9.72 -19.87
N ALA A 195 12.44 -10.58 -18.93
CA ALA A 195 12.70 -12.00 -19.21
C ALA A 195 11.44 -12.69 -19.79
N LEU A 196 10.26 -12.41 -19.23
CA LEU A 196 8.98 -12.89 -19.73
C LEU A 196 8.65 -12.31 -21.11
N ALA A 197 8.83 -11.01 -21.33
CA ALA A 197 8.65 -10.38 -22.63
C ALA A 197 9.60 -10.95 -23.69
N LEU A 198 10.87 -11.17 -23.33
CA LEU A 198 11.87 -11.84 -24.17
C LEU A 198 11.52 -13.31 -24.40
N SER A 199 10.89 -13.99 -23.44
CA SER A 199 10.43 -15.37 -23.61
C SER A 199 9.25 -15.44 -24.58
N ILE A 200 8.31 -14.50 -24.49
CA ILE A 200 7.15 -14.41 -25.39
C ILE A 200 7.57 -14.02 -26.82
N THR A 201 8.46 -13.04 -26.97
CA THR A 201 8.79 -12.46 -28.29
C THR A 201 9.99 -13.12 -28.97
N LEU A 202 10.98 -13.53 -28.19
CA LEU A 202 12.29 -14.02 -28.64
C LEU A 202 12.70 -15.34 -27.96
N GLY A 203 11.79 -16.01 -27.25
CA GLY A 203 12.10 -17.22 -26.49
C GLY A 203 12.45 -18.40 -27.38
N GLY A 204 11.97 -18.43 -28.63
CA GLY A 204 12.40 -19.40 -29.64
C GLY A 204 13.89 -19.30 -29.99
N PHE A 205 14.51 -18.14 -29.78
CA PHE A 205 15.96 -17.92 -29.94
C PHE A 205 16.73 -18.01 -28.62
N GLY A 206 16.03 -18.33 -27.51
CA GLY A 206 16.61 -18.40 -26.17
C GLY A 206 17.06 -17.06 -25.58
N ALA A 207 16.56 -15.94 -26.11
CA ALA A 207 16.90 -14.60 -25.61
C ALA A 207 16.56 -14.41 -24.12
N ASP A 208 15.50 -15.05 -23.65
CA ASP A 208 15.13 -15.09 -22.23
C ASP A 208 16.18 -15.81 -21.38
N ARG A 209 16.73 -16.92 -21.86
CA ARG A 209 17.78 -17.69 -21.17
C ARG A 209 19.13 -16.98 -21.21
N PHE A 210 19.48 -16.31 -22.31
CA PHE A 210 20.66 -15.44 -22.35
C PHE A 210 20.52 -14.23 -21.41
N TYR A 211 19.34 -13.61 -21.37
CA TYR A 211 19.05 -12.52 -20.45
C TYR A 211 19.16 -12.94 -18.99
N LEU A 212 18.72 -14.15 -18.64
CA LEU A 212 18.85 -14.73 -17.30
C LEU A 212 20.23 -15.34 -17.01
N GLY A 213 21.22 -15.17 -17.90
CA GLY A 213 22.59 -15.68 -17.72
C GLY A 213 22.78 -17.20 -17.96
N GLN A 214 21.74 -17.89 -18.43
CA GLN A 214 21.72 -19.34 -18.71
C GLN A 214 22.11 -19.62 -20.16
N TRP A 215 23.33 -19.23 -20.54
CA TRP A 215 23.80 -19.24 -21.93
C TRP A 215 23.82 -20.63 -22.58
N ARG A 216 24.03 -21.71 -21.81
CA ARG A 216 24.01 -23.10 -22.32
C ARG A 216 22.61 -23.52 -22.78
N GLU A 217 21.59 -23.18 -22.00
CA GLU A 217 20.19 -23.43 -22.34
C GLU A 217 19.74 -22.50 -23.47
N GLY A 218 20.24 -21.26 -23.49
CA GLY A 218 20.04 -20.30 -24.59
C GLY A 218 20.52 -20.85 -25.94
N LEU A 219 21.71 -21.45 -25.99
CA LEU A 219 22.22 -22.11 -27.21
C LEU A 219 21.37 -23.32 -27.60
N GLY A 220 20.95 -24.14 -26.63
CA GLY A 220 20.07 -25.29 -26.89
C GLY A 220 18.74 -24.87 -27.52
N LYS A 221 18.14 -23.77 -27.06
CA LYS A 221 16.95 -23.19 -27.68
C LYS A 221 17.23 -22.59 -29.05
N LEU A 222 18.33 -21.85 -29.20
CA LEU A 222 18.71 -21.23 -30.46
C LEU A 222 18.84 -22.27 -31.58
N PHE A 223 19.50 -23.40 -31.31
CA PHE A 223 19.70 -24.47 -32.31
C PHE A 223 18.48 -25.39 -32.49
N SER A 224 17.53 -25.39 -31.56
CA SER A 224 16.29 -26.15 -31.68
C SER A 224 15.08 -25.30 -32.11
N PHE A 225 15.27 -24.00 -32.36
CA PHE A 225 14.19 -23.01 -32.51
C PHE A 225 13.15 -23.10 -31.38
N GLY A 226 13.65 -23.21 -30.14
CA GLY A 226 12.83 -23.41 -28.94
C GLY A 226 12.08 -24.75 -28.93
N GLY A 227 12.63 -25.78 -29.62
CA GLY A 227 12.00 -27.06 -29.92
C GLY A 227 10.60 -26.90 -30.51
N LEU A 228 10.51 -26.20 -31.63
CA LEU A 228 9.24 -25.91 -32.33
C LEU A 228 8.23 -25.15 -31.47
N GLY A 229 8.72 -24.31 -30.54
CA GLY A 229 7.89 -23.48 -29.66
C GLY A 229 7.41 -24.15 -28.37
N ILE A 230 7.63 -25.46 -28.19
CA ILE A 230 7.23 -26.17 -26.96
C ILE A 230 8.03 -25.69 -25.75
N TRP A 231 9.36 -25.54 -25.89
CA TRP A 231 10.21 -25.02 -24.81
C TRP A 231 9.95 -23.55 -24.52
N THR A 232 9.61 -22.77 -25.55
CA THR A 232 9.17 -21.39 -25.39
C THR A 232 7.89 -21.31 -24.55
N LEU A 233 6.90 -22.16 -24.82
CA LEU A 233 5.65 -22.19 -24.05
C LEU A 233 5.88 -22.63 -22.60
N ILE A 234 6.69 -23.68 -22.39
CA ILE A 234 7.05 -24.16 -21.06
C ILE A 234 7.77 -23.06 -20.27
N ASP A 235 8.67 -22.32 -20.89
CA ASP A 235 9.41 -21.25 -20.21
C ASP A 235 8.55 -20.03 -19.93
N VAL A 236 7.65 -19.64 -20.84
CA VAL A 236 6.64 -18.61 -20.55
C VAL A 236 5.81 -19.01 -19.33
N LEU A 237 5.34 -20.27 -19.27
CA LEU A 237 4.55 -20.77 -18.14
C LEU A 237 5.36 -20.84 -16.85
N LEU A 238 6.59 -21.37 -16.88
CA LEU A 238 7.45 -21.50 -15.71
C LEU A 238 7.93 -20.15 -15.20
N ILE A 239 8.32 -19.24 -16.09
CA ILE A 239 8.76 -17.88 -15.73
C ILE A 239 7.58 -17.08 -15.20
N ALA A 240 6.40 -17.13 -15.84
CA ALA A 240 5.21 -16.45 -15.33
C ALA A 240 4.76 -17.02 -13.98
N TYR A 241 4.68 -18.35 -13.86
CA TYR A 241 4.31 -19.02 -12.61
C TYR A 241 5.28 -18.70 -11.48
N LYS A 242 6.60 -18.84 -11.71
CA LYS A 242 7.62 -18.51 -10.72
C LYS A 242 7.60 -17.03 -10.37
N TYR A 243 7.44 -16.14 -11.34
CA TYR A 243 7.39 -14.69 -11.10
C TYR A 243 6.16 -14.24 -10.32
N GLU A 244 5.03 -14.92 -10.46
CA GLU A 244 3.78 -14.57 -9.77
C GLU A 244 3.68 -15.24 -8.39
N VAL A 245 4.07 -16.52 -8.28
CA VAL A 245 4.09 -17.25 -7.01
C VAL A 245 5.17 -16.73 -6.07
N ASN A 246 6.38 -16.42 -6.58
CA ASN A 246 7.47 -15.93 -5.74
C ASN A 246 7.16 -14.52 -5.19
N PHE A 247 6.54 -13.65 -5.99
CA PHE A 247 6.08 -12.35 -5.50
C PHE A 247 5.02 -12.52 -4.41
N LYS A 248 3.97 -13.34 -4.62
CA LYS A 248 2.92 -13.52 -3.61
C LYS A 248 3.44 -14.16 -2.31
N ALA A 249 4.25 -15.22 -2.41
CA ALA A 249 4.72 -15.98 -1.25
C ALA A 249 5.76 -15.23 -0.40
N ASN A 250 6.62 -14.42 -1.02
CA ASN A 250 7.74 -13.77 -0.34
C ASN A 250 7.58 -12.25 -0.16
N PHE A 251 6.43 -11.68 -0.51
CA PHE A 251 6.18 -10.26 -0.33
C PHE A 251 6.07 -9.91 1.16
N PRO A 252 7.04 -9.17 1.74
CA PRO A 252 7.05 -8.85 3.16
C PRO A 252 5.98 -7.82 3.45
N LYS A 253 5.28 -7.99 4.58
CA LYS A 253 4.14 -7.15 4.97
C LYS A 253 4.21 -6.75 6.45
N TYR A 254 3.54 -5.65 6.77
CA TYR A 254 3.24 -5.20 8.12
C TYR A 254 1.74 -5.39 8.36
N GLU A 255 1.37 -6.04 9.45
CA GLU A 255 -0.02 -6.09 9.94
C GLU A 255 -0.12 -5.18 11.16
N LEU A 256 -0.88 -4.08 11.07
CA LEU A 256 -1.00 -3.11 12.14
C LEU A 256 -2.36 -3.10 12.82
N HIS A 257 -3.35 -3.82 12.30
CA HIS A 257 -4.70 -3.89 12.82
C HIS A 257 -5.24 -5.31 12.71
N ALA A 258 -4.90 -6.13 13.70
CA ALA A 258 -5.37 -7.51 13.82
C ALA A 258 -5.86 -7.81 15.24
N HIS A 259 -7.17 -8.01 15.42
CA HIS A 259 -7.73 -8.36 16.73
C HIS A 259 -7.56 -9.86 16.99
N LEU A 260 -6.87 -10.23 18.07
CA LEU A 260 -6.52 -11.62 18.37
C LEU A 260 -7.73 -12.56 18.30
N ASN A 261 -8.83 -12.19 18.96
CA ASN A 261 -10.03 -13.03 19.02
C ASN A 261 -10.73 -13.14 17.66
N GLY A 262 -10.73 -12.09 16.84
CA GLY A 262 -11.31 -12.14 15.49
C GLY A 262 -10.38 -12.76 14.44
N CYS A 263 -9.11 -12.96 14.77
CA CYS A 263 -8.13 -13.64 13.92
C CYS A 263 -8.15 -15.17 14.04
N ILE A 264 -8.95 -15.75 14.95
CA ILE A 264 -9.04 -17.21 15.14
C ILE A 264 -9.53 -17.86 13.83
N SER A 265 -8.69 -18.67 13.20
CA SER A 265 -9.03 -19.36 11.96
C SER A 265 -10.02 -20.50 12.20
N SER A 266 -10.69 -20.95 11.13
CA SER A 266 -11.54 -22.16 11.18
C SER A 266 -10.77 -23.40 11.61
N ALA A 267 -9.46 -23.48 11.35
CA ALA A 267 -8.62 -24.58 11.81
C ALA A 267 -8.39 -24.51 13.32
N THR A 268 -8.05 -23.34 13.85
CA THR A 268 -7.86 -23.11 15.29
C THR A 268 -9.16 -23.29 16.07
N MET A 269 -10.27 -22.81 15.52
CA MET A 269 -11.63 -23.04 16.04
C MET A 269 -11.90 -24.54 16.22
N LYS A 270 -11.60 -25.37 15.22
CA LYS A 270 -11.76 -26.83 15.31
C LYS A 270 -10.86 -27.45 16.40
N LYS A 271 -9.62 -26.99 16.55
CA LYS A 271 -8.71 -27.44 17.63
C LYS A 271 -9.31 -27.14 19.01
N LEU A 272 -9.83 -25.93 19.22
CA LEU A 272 -10.47 -25.51 20.48
C LEU A 272 -11.73 -26.31 20.78
N MET A 273 -12.59 -26.50 19.77
CA MET A 273 -13.83 -27.26 19.92
C MET A 273 -13.58 -28.73 20.26
N ALA A 274 -12.55 -29.35 19.67
CA ALA A 274 -12.17 -30.73 19.98
C ALA A 274 -11.76 -30.93 21.46
N GLN A 275 -11.28 -29.87 22.12
CA GLN A 275 -10.95 -29.88 23.55
C GLN A 275 -12.17 -29.65 24.45
N LYS A 276 -13.33 -29.28 23.89
CA LYS A 276 -14.55 -28.91 24.60
C LYS A 276 -15.78 -29.68 24.07
N PRO A 277 -15.79 -31.03 24.13
CA PRO A 277 -16.85 -31.85 23.52
C PRO A 277 -18.24 -31.61 24.11
N ASN A 278 -18.32 -31.06 25.32
CA ASN A 278 -19.59 -30.77 26.00
C ASN A 278 -20.23 -29.44 25.54
N LEU A 279 -19.50 -28.59 24.80
CA LEU A 279 -20.03 -27.31 24.33
C LEU A 279 -20.83 -27.53 23.04
N GLN A 280 -22.16 -27.50 23.15
CA GLN A 280 -23.09 -27.68 22.04
C GLN A 280 -23.16 -26.40 21.18
N ILE A 281 -22.21 -26.21 20.26
CA ILE A 281 -22.23 -25.08 19.30
C ILE A 281 -23.04 -25.50 18.07
N GLN A 282 -24.08 -24.73 17.72
CA GLN A 282 -24.87 -24.99 16.51
C GLN A 282 -24.01 -24.78 15.25
N ASN A 283 -23.94 -25.79 14.37
CA ASN A 283 -23.11 -25.79 13.15
C ASN A 283 -23.35 -24.58 12.22
N GLY A 284 -24.56 -24.00 12.22
CA GLY A 284 -24.92 -22.84 11.40
C GLY A 284 -24.24 -21.52 11.85
N MET A 285 -23.66 -21.49 13.04
CA MET A 285 -22.97 -20.33 13.61
C MET A 285 -21.44 -20.43 13.50
N THR A 286 -20.91 -21.43 12.78
CA THR A 286 -19.46 -21.64 12.63
C THR A 286 -18.82 -20.69 11.61
N MET A 287 -17.47 -20.62 11.64
CA MET A 287 -16.66 -19.80 10.74
C MET A 287 -17.04 -20.02 9.27
N ILE A 288 -17.18 -18.94 8.50
CA ILE A 288 -17.55 -19.00 7.09
C ILE A 288 -16.36 -19.45 6.23
N ASP A 289 -16.59 -20.39 5.32
CA ASP A 289 -15.67 -20.69 4.22
C ASP A 289 -15.52 -19.51 3.25
N LYS A 290 -14.34 -19.34 2.63
CA LYS A 290 -14.05 -18.25 1.68
C LYS A 290 -15.23 -18.06 0.70
N GLY A 291 -15.83 -16.85 0.67
CA GLY A 291 -16.84 -16.44 -0.32
C GLY A 291 -18.27 -16.13 0.18
N LYS A 292 -18.63 -16.36 1.45
CA LYS A 292 -19.96 -15.93 1.97
C LYS A 292 -19.90 -14.55 2.65
N LYS A 293 -20.98 -13.76 2.49
CA LYS A 293 -21.16 -12.43 3.11
C LYS A 293 -21.80 -12.57 4.51
N ARG A 294 -21.56 -11.60 5.39
CA ARG A 294 -22.25 -11.43 6.68
C ARG A 294 -22.51 -9.96 6.98
N THR A 295 -23.51 -9.63 7.78
CA THR A 295 -23.70 -8.28 8.35
C THR A 295 -22.76 -8.05 9.55
N LEU A 296 -22.64 -6.80 10.01
CA LEU A 296 -21.90 -6.46 11.23
C LEU A 296 -22.46 -7.20 12.47
N ASP A 297 -23.78 -7.35 12.57
CA ASP A 297 -24.43 -8.08 13.66
C ASP A 297 -24.06 -9.57 13.68
N GLU A 298 -23.98 -10.21 12.51
CA GLU A 298 -23.56 -11.60 12.37
C GLU A 298 -22.06 -11.79 12.69
N CYS A 299 -21.24 -10.73 12.58
CA CYS A 299 -19.85 -10.73 13.04
C CYS A 299 -19.80 -10.67 14.57
N PHE A 300 -20.61 -9.84 15.22
CA PHE A 300 -20.71 -9.81 16.69
C PHE A 300 -21.20 -11.13 17.29
N GLN A 301 -22.09 -11.86 16.61
CA GLN A 301 -22.49 -13.21 17.03
C GLN A 301 -21.31 -14.20 17.02
N MET A 302 -20.33 -14.06 16.12
CA MET A 302 -19.13 -14.90 16.14
C MET A 302 -18.28 -14.66 17.38
N PHE A 303 -18.13 -13.39 17.79
CA PHE A 303 -17.41 -13.06 19.00
C PHE A 303 -18.03 -13.71 20.23
N GLN A 304 -19.35 -13.87 20.29
CA GLN A 304 -20.01 -14.61 21.38
C GLN A 304 -19.53 -16.06 21.46
N ILE A 305 -19.40 -16.75 20.32
CA ILE A 305 -18.92 -18.14 20.26
C ILE A 305 -17.44 -18.20 20.62
N ILE A 306 -16.63 -17.31 20.03
CA ILE A 306 -15.20 -17.20 20.32
C ILE A 306 -14.99 -17.03 21.83
N TYR A 307 -15.79 -16.19 22.48
CA TYR A 307 -15.70 -15.95 23.91
C TYR A 307 -16.09 -17.16 24.76
N GLN A 308 -17.02 -18.00 24.30
CA GLN A 308 -17.39 -19.25 24.98
C GLN A 308 -16.33 -20.35 24.88
N ILE A 309 -15.50 -20.35 23.83
CA ILE A 309 -14.46 -21.39 23.63
C ILE A 309 -13.06 -20.96 24.05
N THR A 310 -12.86 -19.69 24.43
CA THR A 310 -11.57 -19.13 24.84
C THR A 310 -11.50 -18.77 26.33
N THR A 311 -12.18 -19.55 27.17
CA THR A 311 -12.44 -19.21 28.58
C THR A 311 -11.25 -19.44 29.52
N ARG A 312 -10.21 -20.16 29.10
CA ARG A 312 -9.01 -20.44 29.91
C ARG A 312 -7.75 -19.84 29.31
N THR A 313 -6.72 -19.66 30.13
CA THR A 313 -5.38 -19.22 29.70
C THR A 313 -4.76 -20.16 28.67
N GLU A 314 -4.97 -21.47 28.76
CA GLU A 314 -4.43 -22.41 27.76
C GLU A 314 -5.06 -22.18 26.37
N ASP A 315 -6.33 -21.77 26.34
CA ASP A 315 -7.02 -21.44 25.10
C ASP A 315 -6.45 -20.15 24.49
N ILE A 316 -6.17 -19.14 25.32
CA ILE A 316 -5.56 -17.86 24.90
C ILE A 316 -4.13 -18.06 24.38
N LEU A 317 -3.35 -18.91 25.04
CA LEU A 317 -2.00 -19.26 24.58
C LEU A 317 -2.05 -19.95 23.21
N LEU A 318 -2.95 -20.92 23.04
CA LEU A 318 -3.12 -21.66 21.79
C LEU A 318 -3.50 -20.72 20.64
N ILE A 319 -4.51 -19.86 20.81
CA ILE A 319 -4.92 -18.94 19.73
C ILE A 319 -3.84 -17.92 19.41
N THR A 320 -3.10 -17.45 20.42
CA THR A 320 -2.03 -16.46 20.20
C THR A 320 -0.94 -17.05 19.32
N LYS A 321 -0.48 -18.26 19.64
CA LYS A 321 0.55 -18.95 18.86
C LYS A 321 0.08 -19.29 17.44
N ASP A 322 -1.13 -19.82 17.30
CA ASP A 322 -1.69 -20.16 15.98
C ASP A 322 -1.86 -18.90 15.11
N VAL A 323 -2.37 -17.79 15.65
CA VAL A 323 -2.54 -16.54 14.91
C VAL A 323 -1.20 -15.95 14.47
N ILE A 324 -0.20 -15.88 15.35
CA ILE A 324 1.14 -15.37 15.01
C ILE A 324 1.78 -16.23 13.92
N LYS A 325 1.69 -17.56 14.05
CA LYS A 325 2.21 -18.49 13.06
C LYS A 325 1.53 -18.32 11.70
N GLU A 326 0.21 -18.20 11.67
CA GLU A 326 -0.53 -18.02 10.43
C GLU A 326 -0.19 -16.68 9.73
N PHE A 327 0.09 -15.60 10.49
CA PHE A 327 0.60 -14.35 9.90
C PHE A 327 2.04 -14.49 9.39
N ALA A 328 2.91 -15.20 10.11
CA ALA A 328 4.27 -15.47 9.66
C ALA A 328 4.28 -16.31 8.36
N ASP A 329 3.42 -17.32 8.28
CA ASP A 329 3.20 -18.17 7.10
C ASP A 329 2.65 -17.35 5.92
N ASP A 330 1.86 -16.29 6.19
CA ASP A 330 1.42 -15.31 5.19
C ASP A 330 2.51 -14.27 4.85
N GLY A 331 3.74 -14.41 5.34
CA GLY A 331 4.87 -13.52 5.02
C GLY A 331 4.85 -12.16 5.72
N VAL A 332 4.05 -12.00 6.78
CA VAL A 332 4.10 -10.83 7.67
C VAL A 332 5.40 -10.86 8.47
N LYS A 333 6.17 -9.77 8.43
CA LYS A 333 7.44 -9.64 9.18
C LYS A 333 7.30 -8.82 10.45
N TYR A 334 6.23 -8.05 10.56
CA TYR A 334 5.91 -7.29 11.76
C TYR A 334 4.41 -7.27 12.00
N LEU A 335 3.99 -7.64 13.20
CA LEU A 335 2.59 -7.75 13.61
C LEU A 335 2.35 -6.92 14.88
N GLU A 336 1.43 -5.97 14.81
CA GLU A 336 0.83 -5.31 15.96
C GLU A 336 -0.51 -5.97 16.26
N LEU A 337 -0.47 -6.96 17.14
CA LEU A 337 -1.64 -7.68 17.62
C LEU A 337 -2.38 -6.80 18.63
N ARG A 338 -3.70 -6.72 18.53
CA ARG A 338 -4.54 -6.01 19.51
C ARG A 338 -5.51 -6.97 20.18
N SER A 339 -5.72 -6.79 21.48
CA SER A 339 -6.70 -7.61 22.20
C SER A 339 -7.26 -6.90 23.42
N THR A 340 -8.57 -7.05 23.64
CA THR A 340 -9.24 -6.58 24.85
C THR A 340 -8.95 -7.53 26.01
N PRO A 341 -8.33 -7.10 27.11
CA PRO A 341 -8.15 -7.94 28.29
C PRO A 341 -9.49 -8.46 28.83
N ARG A 342 -9.61 -9.77 28.94
CA ARG A 342 -10.84 -10.43 29.41
C ARG A 342 -10.68 -10.97 30.82
N GLU A 343 -11.79 -11.01 31.54
CA GLU A 343 -11.90 -11.69 32.82
C GLU A 343 -12.98 -12.77 32.71
N GLU A 344 -12.68 -13.97 33.21
CA GLU A 344 -13.59 -15.11 33.22
C GLU A 344 -13.63 -15.71 34.62
N LYS A 345 -14.72 -15.43 35.35
CA LYS A 345 -14.86 -15.83 36.76
C LYS A 345 -14.95 -17.34 36.93
N SER A 346 -15.51 -18.05 35.94
CA SER A 346 -15.68 -19.50 36.03
C SER A 346 -14.35 -20.26 36.00
N THR A 347 -13.33 -19.69 35.37
CA THR A 347 -11.98 -20.28 35.27
C THR A 347 -10.95 -19.56 36.12
N GLY A 348 -11.33 -18.43 36.73
CA GLY A 348 -10.42 -17.58 37.51
C GLY A 348 -9.47 -16.73 36.67
N MET A 349 -9.65 -16.69 35.34
CA MET A 349 -8.80 -15.89 34.45
C MET A 349 -9.05 -14.40 34.68
N THR A 350 -8.04 -13.68 35.18
CA THR A 350 -8.10 -12.22 35.35
C THR A 350 -7.63 -11.49 34.09
N LYS A 351 -7.96 -10.19 33.97
CA LYS A 351 -7.43 -9.34 32.88
C LYS A 351 -5.89 -9.35 32.80
N ARG A 352 -5.21 -9.38 33.95
CA ARG A 352 -3.75 -9.46 34.01
C ARG A 352 -3.26 -10.80 33.47
N MET A 353 -3.80 -11.91 33.97
CA MET A 353 -3.45 -13.26 33.50
C MET A 353 -3.68 -13.40 32.00
N TYR A 354 -4.76 -12.82 31.47
CA TYR A 354 -5.04 -12.80 30.04
C TYR A 354 -3.88 -12.14 29.26
N VAL A 355 -3.45 -10.94 29.67
CA VAL A 355 -2.36 -10.22 28.99
C VAL A 355 -1.03 -10.97 29.12
N GLU A 356 -0.70 -11.47 30.32
CA GLU A 356 0.49 -12.28 30.56
C GLU A 356 0.52 -13.52 29.66
N THR A 357 -0.63 -14.15 29.44
CA THR A 357 -0.76 -15.32 28.57
C THR A 357 -0.53 -14.98 27.10
N VAL A 358 -1.02 -13.83 26.63
CA VAL A 358 -0.74 -13.36 25.25
C VAL A 358 0.76 -13.05 25.10
N LEU A 359 1.37 -12.40 26.09
CA LEU A 359 2.80 -12.10 26.09
C LEU A 359 3.67 -13.37 26.09
N GLU A 360 3.26 -14.39 26.85
CA GLU A 360 3.92 -15.69 26.84
C GLU A 360 3.80 -16.37 25.46
N GLY A 361 2.65 -16.28 24.80
CA GLY A 361 2.48 -16.75 23.43
C GLY A 361 3.41 -16.05 22.44
N ILE A 362 3.53 -14.72 22.53
CA ILE A 362 4.47 -13.92 21.73
C ILE A 362 5.92 -14.36 21.98
N LYS A 363 6.29 -14.54 23.25
CA LYS A 363 7.63 -14.98 23.65
C LYS A 363 7.95 -16.37 23.10
N GLN A 364 7.06 -17.35 23.25
CA GLN A 364 7.27 -18.70 22.72
C GLN A 364 7.41 -18.71 21.20
N CYS A 365 6.60 -17.93 20.48
CA CYS A 365 6.72 -17.78 19.03
C CYS A 365 8.10 -17.24 18.60
N LYS A 366 8.66 -16.30 19.36
CA LYS A 366 10.02 -15.78 19.15
C LYS A 366 11.09 -16.83 19.44
N GLU A 367 10.95 -17.58 20.52
CA GLU A 367 11.88 -18.67 20.91
C GLU A 367 11.85 -19.84 19.91
N GLU A 368 10.68 -20.11 19.31
CA GLU A 368 10.50 -21.07 18.22
C GLU A 368 11.11 -20.61 16.88
N GLY A 369 11.59 -19.35 16.82
CA GLY A 369 12.29 -18.83 15.64
C GLY A 369 11.38 -18.45 14.48
N LEU A 370 10.11 -18.12 14.73
CA LEU A 370 9.22 -17.60 13.68
C LEU A 370 9.78 -16.27 13.13
N ASP A 371 9.81 -16.14 11.80
CA ASP A 371 10.32 -14.94 11.10
C ASP A 371 9.26 -13.82 11.08
N ILE A 372 8.88 -13.36 12.27
CA ILE A 372 7.93 -12.28 12.52
C ILE A 372 8.27 -11.59 13.85
N ASP A 373 8.28 -10.27 13.85
CA ASP A 373 8.42 -9.46 15.06
C ASP A 373 7.02 -9.01 15.53
N VAL A 374 6.65 -9.31 16.79
CA VAL A 374 5.28 -9.09 17.29
C VAL A 374 5.27 -8.07 18.43
N ARG A 375 4.30 -7.14 18.38
CA ARG A 375 3.98 -6.16 19.42
C ARG A 375 2.51 -6.28 19.81
N LEU A 376 2.19 -5.79 21.01
CA LEU A 376 0.86 -5.86 21.58
C LEU A 376 0.31 -4.46 21.86
N LEU A 377 -0.92 -4.22 21.38
CA LEU A 377 -1.77 -3.12 21.81
C LEU A 377 -2.84 -3.67 22.75
N ILE A 378 -2.97 -3.07 23.92
CA ILE A 378 -4.04 -3.43 24.85
C ILE A 378 -5.29 -2.65 24.47
N ALA A 379 -6.36 -3.36 24.08
CA ALA A 379 -7.56 -2.71 23.58
C ALA A 379 -8.54 -2.32 24.71
N ILE A 380 -9.07 -1.12 24.63
CA ILE A 380 -10.20 -0.60 25.40
C ILE A 380 -11.46 -0.86 24.58
N ASN A 381 -12.37 -1.65 25.12
CA ASN A 381 -13.70 -1.81 24.54
C ASN A 381 -14.63 -0.70 25.01
N ARG A 382 -15.20 0.06 24.07
CA ARG A 382 -16.16 1.15 24.29
C ARG A 382 -17.29 0.80 25.27
N ARG A 383 -17.81 -0.44 25.23
CA ARG A 383 -18.89 -0.90 26.13
C ARG A 383 -18.47 -1.00 27.60
N GLY A 384 -17.17 -1.06 27.89
CA GLY A 384 -16.67 -1.07 29.26
C GLY A 384 -16.80 0.29 29.97
N GLY A 385 -16.95 1.38 29.22
CA GLY A 385 -17.04 2.74 29.75
C GLY A 385 -15.72 3.27 30.32
N PRO A 386 -15.72 4.52 30.81
CA PRO A 386 -14.50 5.25 31.19
C PRO A 386 -13.77 4.66 32.40
N ALA A 387 -14.50 4.10 33.37
CA ALA A 387 -13.88 3.49 34.55
C ALA A 387 -13.06 2.24 34.17
N VAL A 388 -13.58 1.40 33.28
CA VAL A 388 -12.85 0.24 32.76
C VAL A 388 -11.71 0.70 31.86
N ALA A 389 -11.91 1.73 31.06
CA ALA A 389 -10.84 2.33 30.25
C ALA A 389 -9.64 2.73 31.12
N LYS A 390 -9.84 3.49 32.22
CA LYS A 390 -8.77 3.86 33.15
C LYS A 390 -8.04 2.65 33.76
N GLN A 391 -8.76 1.58 34.10
CA GLN A 391 -8.13 0.35 34.57
C GLN A 391 -7.26 -0.30 33.50
N THR A 392 -7.73 -0.33 32.26
CA THR A 392 -6.99 -0.88 31.12
C THR A 392 -5.75 -0.04 30.80
N VAL A 393 -5.83 1.30 30.90
CA VAL A 393 -4.68 2.20 30.75
C VAL A 393 -3.60 1.86 31.78
N LYS A 394 -3.96 1.81 33.07
CA LYS A 394 -3.00 1.43 34.14
C LYS A 394 -2.35 0.08 33.88
N LEU A 395 -3.13 -0.92 33.45
CA LEU A 395 -2.60 -2.24 33.11
C LEU A 395 -1.60 -2.15 31.95
N ALA A 396 -1.89 -1.37 30.91
CA ALA A 396 -1.00 -1.17 29.77
C ALA A 396 0.28 -0.42 30.13
N GLU A 397 0.20 0.57 31.02
CA GLU A 397 1.38 1.29 31.53
C GLU A 397 2.34 0.35 32.27
N GLU A 398 1.82 -0.52 33.13
CA GLU A 398 2.64 -1.50 33.83
C GLU A 398 3.34 -2.48 32.87
N PHE A 399 2.64 -2.94 31.82
CA PHE A 399 3.24 -3.82 30.82
C PHE A 399 4.18 -3.09 29.86
N LEU A 400 3.94 -1.82 29.55
CA LEU A 400 4.88 -0.99 28.79
C LEU A 400 6.25 -0.95 29.50
N LEU A 401 6.26 -0.78 30.82
CA LEU A 401 7.47 -0.71 31.63
C LEU A 401 8.16 -2.08 31.85
N SER A 402 7.40 -3.18 31.83
CA SER A 402 7.91 -4.51 32.22
C SER A 402 8.18 -5.47 31.06
N THR A 403 7.80 -5.13 29.82
CA THR A 403 7.89 -6.06 28.67
C THR A 403 8.96 -5.70 27.64
N ASP A 404 9.90 -4.80 27.98
CA ASP A 404 11.01 -4.38 27.10
C ASP A 404 10.57 -4.02 25.68
N GLY A 405 9.48 -3.24 25.58
CA GLY A 405 8.94 -2.75 24.32
C GLY A 405 8.13 -3.76 23.51
N VAL A 406 7.60 -4.83 24.12
CA VAL A 406 6.59 -5.71 23.49
C VAL A 406 5.20 -5.08 23.54
N VAL A 407 4.75 -4.58 24.69
CA VAL A 407 3.55 -3.73 24.78
C VAL A 407 3.94 -2.30 24.38
N VAL A 408 3.25 -1.75 23.39
CA VAL A 408 3.63 -0.47 22.76
C VAL A 408 2.54 0.59 22.79
N GLY A 409 1.30 0.20 23.05
CA GLY A 409 0.19 1.13 22.96
C GLY A 409 -1.17 0.58 23.34
N LEU A 410 -2.16 1.38 23.04
CA LEU A 410 -3.58 1.11 23.24
C LEU A 410 -4.33 1.16 21.91
N ASP A 411 -5.40 0.37 21.89
CA ASP A 411 -6.45 0.46 20.89
C ASP A 411 -7.76 0.94 21.56
N LEU A 412 -8.54 1.80 20.90
CA LEU A 412 -9.94 2.07 21.29
C LEU A 412 -10.85 1.50 20.22
N SER A 413 -11.63 0.47 20.59
CA SER A 413 -12.43 -0.33 19.67
C SER A 413 -13.73 -0.82 20.33
N GLY A 414 -14.38 -1.81 19.71
CA GLY A 414 -15.68 -2.31 20.13
C GLY A 414 -16.82 -1.59 19.42
N ASP A 415 -18.01 -1.65 20.00
CA ASP A 415 -19.22 -1.09 19.37
C ASP A 415 -19.10 0.44 19.21
N PRO A 416 -19.04 0.98 17.97
CA PRO A 416 -18.89 2.42 17.73
C PRO A 416 -20.12 3.22 18.13
N THR A 417 -21.24 2.57 18.48
CA THR A 417 -22.44 3.21 19.03
C THR A 417 -22.45 3.30 20.56
N ALA A 418 -21.55 2.61 21.23
CA ALA A 418 -21.46 2.57 22.69
C ALA A 418 -20.51 3.62 23.25
N GLY A 419 -20.91 4.24 24.37
CA GLY A 419 -20.16 5.31 25.03
C GLY A 419 -20.14 6.61 24.23
N HIS A 420 -19.54 7.65 24.81
CA HIS A 420 -19.28 8.91 24.10
C HIS A 420 -17.77 9.15 24.05
N GLY A 421 -17.24 9.56 22.88
CA GLY A 421 -15.80 9.82 22.73
C GLY A 421 -15.19 10.73 23.81
N GLN A 422 -15.97 11.70 24.30
CA GLN A 422 -15.57 12.59 25.40
C GLN A 422 -15.19 11.83 26.68
N ASP A 423 -15.88 10.74 27.00
CA ASP A 423 -15.65 9.92 28.19
C ASP A 423 -14.26 9.26 28.17
N PHE A 424 -13.69 9.08 26.99
CA PHE A 424 -12.40 8.43 26.79
C PHE A 424 -11.22 9.41 26.69
N LEU A 425 -11.46 10.72 26.60
CA LEU A 425 -10.36 11.68 26.46
C LEU A 425 -9.40 11.69 27.65
N GLU A 426 -9.93 11.63 28.88
CA GLU A 426 -9.11 11.57 30.08
C GLU A 426 -8.22 10.32 30.12
N PRO A 427 -8.74 9.08 30.04
CA PRO A 427 -7.88 7.89 30.03
C PRO A 427 -6.91 7.85 28.84
N LEU A 428 -7.31 8.29 27.64
CA LEU A 428 -6.40 8.33 26.49
C LEU A 428 -5.28 9.36 26.67
N SER A 429 -5.56 10.50 27.32
CA SER A 429 -4.56 11.52 27.66
C SER A 429 -3.55 11.01 28.69
N GLU A 430 -4.02 10.29 29.72
CA GLU A 430 -3.17 9.59 30.70
C GLU A 430 -2.23 8.62 29.98
N ALA A 431 -2.77 7.76 29.11
CA ALA A 431 -1.98 6.79 28.36
C ALA A 431 -0.88 7.44 27.50
N LYS A 432 -1.23 8.52 26.80
CA LYS A 432 -0.26 9.26 25.97
C LYS A 432 0.84 9.91 26.82
N THR A 433 0.49 10.40 28.01
CA THR A 433 1.45 10.96 28.98
C THR A 433 2.41 9.89 29.50
N ALA A 434 1.94 8.66 29.68
CA ALA A 434 2.77 7.51 30.05
C ALA A 434 3.64 6.96 28.90
N GLY A 435 3.48 7.49 27.68
CA GLY A 435 4.26 7.08 26.51
C GLY A 435 3.65 5.95 25.68
N LEU A 436 2.42 5.51 26.00
CA LEU A 436 1.68 4.57 25.17
C LEU A 436 1.27 5.23 23.86
N LYS A 437 1.43 4.48 22.75
CA LYS A 437 0.92 4.87 21.44
C LYS A 437 -0.57 4.63 21.33
N LEU A 438 -1.27 5.47 20.56
CA LEU A 438 -2.73 5.37 20.41
C LEU A 438 -3.14 5.02 18.98
N ALA A 439 -3.82 3.89 18.81
CA ALA A 439 -4.60 3.57 17.61
C ALA A 439 -6.09 3.66 17.97
N LEU A 440 -6.86 4.51 17.30
CA LEU A 440 -8.29 4.68 17.63
C LEU A 440 -9.15 4.31 16.45
N HIS A 441 -10.17 3.48 16.66
CA HIS A 441 -11.21 3.29 15.66
C HIS A 441 -12.09 4.54 15.62
N LEU A 442 -12.05 5.25 14.49
CA LEU A 442 -12.78 6.51 14.28
C LEU A 442 -13.56 6.44 12.97
N SER A 443 -14.71 7.11 12.94
CA SER A 443 -15.56 7.23 11.75
C SER A 443 -15.82 5.88 11.04
N GLU A 444 -16.02 4.79 11.79
CA GLU A 444 -16.34 3.46 11.24
C GLU A 444 -17.74 3.39 10.62
N ILE A 445 -18.67 4.17 11.20
CA ILE A 445 -20.07 4.29 10.78
C ILE A 445 -20.42 5.76 10.48
N PRO A 446 -21.49 6.03 9.71
CA PRO A 446 -21.94 7.40 9.42
C PRO A 446 -22.29 8.19 10.68
N ASN A 447 -22.37 9.53 10.54
CA ASN A 447 -22.82 10.46 11.59
C ASN A 447 -21.97 10.44 12.89
N ARG A 448 -20.66 10.18 12.77
CA ARG A 448 -19.70 10.16 13.89
C ARG A 448 -18.74 11.36 13.89
N GLU A 449 -19.12 12.43 13.20
CA GLU A 449 -18.26 13.58 12.91
C GLU A 449 -17.83 14.31 14.19
N GLU A 450 -18.78 14.64 15.05
CA GLU A 450 -18.52 15.36 16.30
C GLU A 450 -17.67 14.54 17.26
N GLU A 451 -17.98 13.24 17.41
CA GLU A 451 -17.15 12.33 18.19
C GLU A 451 -15.72 12.22 17.64
N THR A 452 -15.59 12.16 16.32
CA THR A 452 -14.29 12.11 15.66
C THR A 452 -13.51 13.42 15.88
N LYS A 453 -14.16 14.59 15.80
CA LYS A 453 -13.53 15.89 16.11
C LYS A 453 -13.01 15.92 17.55
N VAL A 454 -13.82 15.46 18.51
CA VAL A 454 -13.45 15.39 19.93
C VAL A 454 -12.21 14.51 20.12
N LEU A 455 -12.21 13.30 19.57
CA LEU A 455 -11.09 12.37 19.69
C LEU A 455 -9.84 12.84 18.93
N LEU A 456 -9.99 13.52 17.80
CA LEU A 456 -8.87 14.15 17.09
C LEU A 456 -8.29 15.37 17.82
N GLY A 457 -9.03 15.95 18.78
CA GLY A 457 -8.51 16.98 19.70
C GLY A 457 -7.37 16.47 20.59
N LEU A 458 -7.27 15.15 20.77
CA LEU A 458 -6.10 14.45 21.28
C LEU A 458 -5.55 13.54 20.16
N PRO A 459 -4.74 14.07 19.22
CA PRO A 459 -4.41 13.36 17.99
C PRO A 459 -3.84 11.96 18.26
N PRO A 460 -4.47 10.89 17.76
CA PRO A 460 -3.92 9.54 17.88
C PRO A 460 -2.71 9.36 16.98
N ASP A 461 -1.90 8.34 17.26
CA ASP A 461 -0.77 7.98 16.42
C ASP A 461 -1.22 7.26 15.14
N ARG A 462 -2.37 6.56 15.15
CA ARG A 462 -3.04 5.98 13.97
C ARG A 462 -4.57 5.95 14.11
N ILE A 463 -5.26 5.89 12.98
CA ILE A 463 -6.73 5.74 12.91
C ILE A 463 -7.08 4.37 12.33
N GLY A 464 -7.89 3.61 13.06
CA GLY A 464 -8.52 2.37 12.60
C GLY A 464 -9.73 2.66 11.72
N HIS A 465 -9.81 1.99 10.57
CA HIS A 465 -10.82 2.19 9.52
C HIS A 465 -10.81 3.60 8.94
N GLY A 466 -11.44 4.58 9.60
CA GLY A 466 -11.59 5.93 9.06
C GLY A 466 -12.56 6.00 7.88
N THR A 467 -13.47 5.03 7.75
CA THR A 467 -14.36 4.85 6.59
C THR A 467 -15.08 6.13 6.21
N PHE A 468 -15.65 6.84 7.18
CA PHE A 468 -16.45 8.06 7.00
C PHE A 468 -15.68 9.34 7.37
N LEU A 469 -14.35 9.36 7.21
CA LEU A 469 -13.53 10.57 7.42
C LEU A 469 -13.60 11.60 6.28
N ASN A 470 -14.15 11.24 5.12
CA ASN A 470 -14.13 12.08 3.92
C ASN A 470 -15.46 11.94 3.15
N SER A 471 -15.76 12.89 2.26
CA SER A 471 -17.04 12.90 1.53
C SER A 471 -17.17 11.81 0.47
N ALA A 472 -16.07 11.21 -0.01
CA ALA A 472 -16.15 10.16 -1.03
C ALA A 472 -16.90 8.91 -0.54
N THR A 473 -17.00 8.74 0.77
CA THR A 473 -17.74 7.68 1.45
C THR A 473 -18.89 8.24 2.30
N ALA A 474 -19.44 9.42 1.95
CA ALA A 474 -20.50 10.09 2.69
C ALA A 474 -20.14 10.49 4.14
N GLY A 475 -18.86 10.67 4.41
CA GLY A 475 -18.36 11.34 5.62
C GLY A 475 -18.22 12.86 5.44
N SER A 476 -17.48 13.50 6.36
CA SER A 476 -17.30 14.96 6.37
C SER A 476 -15.92 15.40 5.87
N GLU A 477 -15.87 16.27 4.86
CA GLU A 477 -14.62 16.92 4.41
C GLU A 477 -13.97 17.81 5.49
N GLU A 478 -14.70 18.21 6.53
CA GLU A 478 -14.15 19.02 7.61
C GLU A 478 -13.12 18.26 8.45
N LEU A 479 -13.19 16.92 8.47
CA LEU A 479 -12.25 16.07 9.21
C LEU A 479 -10.93 15.87 8.46
N VAL A 480 -10.95 15.97 7.13
CA VAL A 480 -9.80 15.71 6.28
C VAL A 480 -8.60 16.61 6.61
N PRO A 481 -8.76 17.95 6.79
CA PRO A 481 -7.67 18.81 7.22
C PRO A 481 -7.04 18.40 8.56
N LEU A 482 -7.83 17.97 9.54
CA LEU A 482 -7.35 17.58 10.88
C LEU A 482 -6.45 16.34 10.81
N VAL A 483 -6.87 15.34 10.04
CA VAL A 483 -6.12 14.10 9.82
C VAL A 483 -4.85 14.36 9.01
N ARG A 484 -4.93 15.22 7.98
CA ARG A 484 -3.80 15.56 7.10
C ARG A 484 -2.74 16.42 7.78
N GLN A 485 -3.14 17.41 8.57
CA GLN A 485 -2.22 18.32 9.26
C GLN A 485 -1.27 17.54 10.18
N ASN A 486 -1.79 16.53 10.87
CA ASN A 486 -1.04 15.67 11.77
C ASN A 486 -0.41 14.45 11.07
N ARG A 487 -0.64 14.29 9.75
CA ARG A 487 -0.22 13.12 8.94
C ARG A 487 -0.55 11.77 9.60
N ILE A 488 -1.73 11.66 10.21
CA ILE A 488 -2.11 10.47 10.98
C ILE A 488 -2.36 9.29 10.02
N PRO A 489 -1.59 8.18 10.09
CA PRO A 489 -1.80 7.01 9.26
C PRO A 489 -3.15 6.35 9.48
N ILE A 490 -3.71 5.83 8.40
CA ILE A 490 -5.02 5.16 8.39
C ILE A 490 -4.81 3.67 8.13
N GLU A 491 -5.33 2.85 9.04
CA GLU A 491 -5.37 1.39 8.97
C GLU A 491 -6.61 0.99 8.15
N LEU A 492 -6.41 0.55 6.91
CA LEU A 492 -7.45 0.34 5.91
C LEU A 492 -7.79 -1.15 5.80
N CYS A 493 -9.02 -1.49 6.15
CA CYS A 493 -9.49 -2.87 6.31
C CYS A 493 -10.54 -3.21 5.23
N MET A 494 -10.09 -3.48 4.01
CA MET A 494 -10.97 -3.54 2.83
C MET A 494 -12.04 -4.64 2.94
N THR A 495 -11.65 -5.89 3.18
CA THR A 495 -12.63 -6.98 3.28
C THR A 495 -13.59 -6.76 4.45
N SER A 496 -13.11 -6.24 5.59
CA SER A 496 -13.94 -5.86 6.73
C SER A 496 -14.99 -4.82 6.32
N ASN A 497 -14.58 -3.72 5.67
CA ASN A 497 -15.50 -2.65 5.28
C ASN A 497 -16.57 -3.11 4.26
N ILE A 498 -16.20 -4.00 3.34
CA ILE A 498 -17.15 -4.58 2.37
C ILE A 498 -18.13 -5.54 3.06
N LYS A 499 -17.63 -6.41 3.95
CA LYS A 499 -18.48 -7.37 4.64
C LYS A 499 -19.44 -6.67 5.60
N THR A 500 -18.95 -5.71 6.37
CA THR A 500 -19.77 -4.90 7.29
C THR A 500 -20.71 -3.92 6.57
N GLN A 501 -20.67 -3.85 5.23
CA GLN A 501 -21.50 -2.97 4.40
C GLN A 501 -21.28 -1.47 4.68
N THR A 502 -20.15 -1.12 5.30
CA THR A 502 -19.73 0.28 5.48
C THR A 502 -19.21 0.88 4.18
N VAL A 503 -18.76 0.02 3.25
CA VAL A 503 -18.42 0.37 1.86
C VAL A 503 -19.18 -0.54 0.90
N PRO A 504 -19.79 -0.03 -0.19
CA PRO A 504 -20.65 -0.83 -1.07
C PRO A 504 -19.87 -1.79 -1.99
N SER A 505 -18.66 -1.41 -2.40
CA SER A 505 -17.81 -2.20 -3.31
C SER A 505 -16.35 -1.76 -3.21
N CYS A 506 -15.42 -2.63 -3.63
CA CYS A 506 -13.99 -2.39 -3.46
C CYS A 506 -13.53 -1.10 -4.17
N ASP A 507 -14.07 -0.80 -5.35
CA ASP A 507 -13.75 0.41 -6.14
C ASP A 507 -14.24 1.71 -5.49
N LYS A 508 -15.20 1.61 -4.55
CA LYS A 508 -15.68 2.74 -3.73
C LYS A 508 -14.99 2.83 -2.37
N HIS A 509 -14.00 1.99 -2.13
CA HIS A 509 -13.27 2.00 -0.88
C HIS A 509 -12.44 3.29 -0.75
N HIS A 510 -12.52 3.95 0.40
CA HIS A 510 -11.78 5.18 0.72
C HIS A 510 -10.24 5.07 0.66
N PHE A 511 -9.69 3.86 0.50
CA PHE A 511 -8.28 3.66 0.15
C PHE A 511 -7.89 4.52 -1.06
N GLY A 512 -8.70 4.53 -2.11
CA GLY A 512 -8.40 5.29 -3.34
C GLY A 512 -8.29 6.79 -3.07
N TYR A 513 -9.14 7.33 -2.19
CA TYR A 513 -9.10 8.74 -1.81
C TYR A 513 -7.79 9.10 -1.10
N TRP A 514 -7.44 8.37 -0.03
CA TRP A 514 -6.24 8.64 0.76
C TRP A 514 -4.94 8.36 0.00
N TYR A 515 -4.90 7.25 -0.75
CA TYR A 515 -3.75 6.85 -1.53
C TYR A 515 -3.44 7.85 -2.66
N ASN A 516 -4.45 8.32 -3.40
CA ASN A 516 -4.25 9.30 -4.48
C ASN A 516 -3.73 10.65 -3.97
N MET A 517 -4.02 11.00 -2.71
CA MET A 517 -3.47 12.19 -2.07
C MET A 517 -2.06 12.00 -1.48
N GLY A 518 -1.50 10.78 -1.51
CA GLY A 518 -0.22 10.46 -0.87
C GLY A 518 -0.28 10.58 0.66
N HIS A 519 -1.46 10.33 1.25
CA HIS A 519 -1.63 10.29 2.70
C HIS A 519 -1.15 8.94 3.26
N PRO A 520 -0.54 8.90 4.45
CA PRO A 520 -0.16 7.66 5.12
C PRO A 520 -1.29 6.63 5.21
N ALA A 521 -1.09 5.47 4.59
CA ALA A 521 -2.07 4.41 4.48
C ALA A 521 -1.39 3.05 4.71
N VAL A 522 -2.06 2.16 5.45
CA VAL A 522 -1.61 0.79 5.72
C VAL A 522 -2.76 -0.16 5.43
N LEU A 523 -2.48 -1.27 4.75
CA LEU A 523 -3.48 -2.33 4.55
C LEU A 523 -3.44 -3.28 5.73
N CYS A 524 -4.61 -3.62 6.26
CA CYS A 524 -4.75 -4.49 7.43
C CYS A 524 -5.90 -5.49 7.25
N THR A 525 -5.87 -6.60 7.99
CA THR A 525 -6.91 -7.63 7.93
C THR A 525 -8.12 -7.37 8.83
N ASP A 526 -7.96 -6.59 9.90
CA ASP A 526 -8.93 -6.42 10.99
C ASP A 526 -9.17 -7.74 11.75
N ASP A 527 -10.12 -8.54 11.28
CA ASP A 527 -10.45 -9.85 11.83
C ASP A 527 -10.29 -10.94 10.77
N LYS A 528 -9.06 -11.38 10.51
CA LYS A 528 -8.76 -12.33 9.41
C LYS A 528 -9.60 -13.62 9.47
N GLY A 529 -9.90 -14.08 10.68
CA GLY A 529 -10.75 -15.24 10.93
C GLY A 529 -12.20 -14.92 10.57
N VAL A 530 -12.81 -13.96 11.26
CA VAL A 530 -14.22 -13.59 11.09
C VAL A 530 -14.54 -13.24 9.63
N PHE A 531 -13.63 -12.51 8.97
CA PHE A 531 -13.78 -12.11 7.59
C PHE A 531 -13.21 -13.11 6.58
N ALA A 532 -12.68 -14.26 7.01
CA ALA A 532 -12.13 -15.31 6.15
C ALA A 532 -11.20 -14.77 5.06
N THR A 533 -10.25 -13.93 5.48
CA THR A 533 -9.23 -13.30 4.63
C THR A 533 -7.83 -13.51 5.22
N ASP A 534 -6.82 -13.08 4.50
CA ASP A 534 -5.42 -13.03 4.89
C ASP A 534 -4.80 -11.74 4.33
N LEU A 535 -3.65 -11.31 4.84
CA LEU A 535 -3.12 -10.00 4.48
C LEU A 535 -2.65 -9.99 3.02
N SER A 536 -2.11 -11.10 2.52
CA SER A 536 -1.81 -11.24 1.09
C SER A 536 -3.05 -11.05 0.21
N GLN A 537 -4.20 -11.57 0.61
CA GLN A 537 -5.48 -11.36 -0.07
C GLN A 537 -5.94 -9.89 -0.03
N GLU A 538 -5.75 -9.17 1.09
CA GLU A 538 -6.04 -7.73 1.17
C GLU A 538 -5.18 -6.91 0.19
N TYR A 539 -3.87 -7.19 0.12
CA TYR A 539 -2.97 -6.57 -0.86
C TYR A 539 -3.38 -6.90 -2.30
N GLU A 540 -3.74 -8.16 -2.58
CA GLU A 540 -4.20 -8.56 -3.92
C GLU A 540 -5.50 -7.86 -4.32
N LEU A 541 -6.44 -7.72 -3.39
CA LEU A 541 -7.72 -7.05 -3.63
C LEU A 541 -7.48 -5.56 -3.95
N VAL A 542 -6.72 -4.86 -3.11
CA VAL A 542 -6.37 -3.45 -3.32
C VAL A 542 -5.63 -3.25 -4.63
N ALA A 543 -4.64 -4.10 -4.93
CA ALA A 543 -3.84 -3.97 -6.13
C ALA A 543 -4.66 -4.16 -7.41
N LYS A 544 -5.58 -5.14 -7.43
CA LYS A 544 -6.49 -5.36 -8.57
C LYS A 544 -7.50 -4.24 -8.70
N THR A 545 -8.10 -3.80 -7.60
CA THR A 545 -9.14 -2.76 -7.61
C THR A 545 -8.60 -1.40 -8.04
N PHE A 546 -7.41 -1.03 -7.58
CA PHE A 546 -6.81 0.28 -7.85
C PHE A 546 -5.68 0.24 -8.88
N ASN A 547 -5.53 -0.87 -9.60
CA ASN A 547 -4.50 -1.10 -10.63
C ASN A 547 -3.08 -0.76 -10.16
N LEU A 548 -2.74 -1.15 -8.92
CA LEU A 548 -1.41 -0.87 -8.37
C LEU A 548 -0.36 -1.77 -9.01
N THR A 549 0.73 -1.15 -9.45
CA THR A 549 1.93 -1.88 -9.89
C THR A 549 2.62 -2.56 -8.71
N ARG A 550 3.46 -3.57 -8.98
CA ARG A 550 4.27 -4.21 -7.93
C ARG A 550 5.16 -3.25 -7.18
N SER A 551 5.70 -2.23 -7.85
CA SER A 551 6.49 -1.19 -7.19
C SER A 551 5.65 -0.35 -6.24
N GLN A 552 4.39 -0.06 -6.59
CA GLN A 552 3.47 0.66 -5.70
C GLN A 552 3.03 -0.20 -4.51
N MET A 553 2.78 -1.50 -4.72
CA MET A 553 2.55 -2.43 -3.63
C MET A 553 3.75 -2.48 -2.68
N TRP A 554 4.97 -2.57 -3.23
CA TRP A 554 6.20 -2.51 -2.44
C TRP A 554 6.31 -1.24 -1.62
N ASP A 555 6.05 -0.07 -2.21
CA ASP A 555 6.11 1.19 -1.49
C ASP A 555 5.07 1.24 -0.37
N LEU A 556 3.84 0.78 -0.61
CA LEU A 556 2.79 0.70 0.41
C LEU A 556 3.21 -0.17 1.60
N SER A 557 3.80 -1.34 1.34
CA SER A 557 4.36 -2.20 2.38
C SER A 557 5.57 -1.54 3.07
N TYR A 558 6.54 -1.03 2.32
CA TYR A 558 7.78 -0.47 2.86
C TYR A 558 7.53 0.78 3.72
N GLU A 559 6.65 1.68 3.29
CA GLU A 559 6.28 2.90 4.02
C GLU A 559 5.58 2.60 5.35
N SER A 560 4.94 1.43 5.48
CA SER A 560 4.25 1.03 6.72
C SER A 560 5.18 1.01 7.94
N ILE A 561 6.49 0.87 7.72
CA ILE A 561 7.51 0.92 8.76
C ILE A 561 7.54 2.24 9.55
N ASP A 562 7.15 3.35 8.91
CA ASP A 562 7.16 4.65 9.57
C ASP A 562 5.98 4.78 10.53
N TYR A 563 4.94 3.96 10.35
CA TYR A 563 3.68 3.99 11.09
C TYR A 563 3.63 2.98 12.24
N ILE A 564 4.61 2.07 12.35
CA ILE A 564 4.67 1.11 13.47
C ILE A 564 5.05 1.80 14.78
N PHE A 565 4.59 1.23 15.89
CA PHE A 565 4.82 1.72 17.25
C PHE A 565 6.11 1.19 17.87
N ALA A 566 6.82 0.28 17.21
CA ALA A 566 8.12 -0.19 17.68
C ALA A 566 9.21 0.88 17.66
N SER A 567 10.28 0.62 18.43
CA SER A 567 11.43 1.51 18.57
C SER A 567 12.20 1.72 17.26
N SER A 568 13.01 2.77 17.21
CA SER A 568 13.89 3.07 16.06
C SER A 568 14.87 1.93 15.75
N VAL A 569 15.28 1.16 16.76
CA VAL A 569 16.14 -0.02 16.60
C VAL A 569 15.43 -1.11 15.80
N VAL A 570 14.18 -1.40 16.13
CA VAL A 570 13.35 -2.39 15.43
C VAL A 570 13.07 -1.91 14.00
N LYS A 571 12.69 -0.63 13.84
CA LYS A 571 12.53 -0.02 12.51
C LYS A 571 13.81 -0.18 11.67
N SER A 572 14.99 0.08 12.23
CA SER A 572 16.25 -0.04 11.47
C SER A 572 16.51 -1.48 10.99
N LYS A 573 16.29 -2.49 11.85
CA LYS A 573 16.40 -3.91 11.48
C LYS A 573 15.42 -4.30 10.37
N LEU A 574 14.17 -3.84 10.47
CA LEU A 574 13.15 -4.11 9.46
C LEU A 574 13.47 -3.41 8.13
N ARG A 575 14.05 -2.19 8.13
CA ARG A 575 14.54 -1.54 6.90
C ARG A 575 15.60 -2.39 6.22
N GLU A 576 16.59 -2.88 6.97
CA GLU A 576 17.62 -3.76 6.44
C GLU A 576 17.02 -5.06 5.86
N GLN A 577 16.05 -5.66 6.55
CA GLN A 577 15.35 -6.86 6.07
C GLN A 577 14.61 -6.59 4.76
N TRP A 578 13.84 -5.49 4.65
CA TRP A 578 13.19 -5.11 3.40
C TRP A 578 14.22 -4.87 2.28
N CYS A 579 15.33 -4.18 2.57
CA CYS A 579 16.36 -3.95 1.56
C CYS A 579 17.02 -5.25 1.06
N LYS A 580 17.15 -6.27 1.91
CA LYS A 580 17.63 -7.60 1.52
C LYS A 580 16.59 -8.39 0.69
N LEU A 581 15.30 -8.24 1.00
CA LEU A 581 14.22 -8.94 0.29
C LEU A 581 13.89 -8.30 -1.06
N LYS A 582 14.12 -6.99 -1.24
CA LYS A 582 13.75 -6.27 -2.45
C LYS A 582 14.32 -6.87 -3.74
N PRO A 583 15.63 -7.19 -3.84
CA PRO A 583 16.18 -7.84 -5.03
C PRO A 583 15.45 -9.13 -5.38
N THR A 584 15.21 -10.01 -4.39
CA THR A 584 14.57 -11.33 -4.64
C THR A 584 13.14 -11.28 -5.17
N LEU A 585 12.47 -10.13 -5.08
CA LEU A 585 11.09 -9.93 -5.52
C LEU A 585 10.99 -9.25 -6.89
N PHE A 586 12.03 -8.52 -7.30
CA PHE A 586 12.04 -7.70 -8.52
C PHE A 586 13.10 -8.13 -9.54
N ASP A 587 14.16 -8.80 -9.10
CA ASP A 587 15.21 -9.45 -9.91
C ASP A 587 14.93 -10.93 -10.06
#